data_AF-S0GJW5-F1
#
_entry.id   AF-S0GJW5-F1
#
_cell.length_a   1.000
_cell.length_b   1.000
_cell.length_c   1.000
_cell.angle_alpha   90.00
_cell.angle_beta   90.00
_cell.angle_gamma   90.00
#
_symmetry.space_group_name_H-M   'P 1'
#
loop_
_entity.id
_entity.type
_entity.pdbx_description
1 polymer ?
#
loop_
_entity_poly.entity_id
_entity_poly.type
_entity_poly.pdbx_seq_one_letter_code
_entity_poly.pdbx_strand_id
1 'polypeptide(L)'
;MEFVKLTSDTIKQQLLNLRQIVFEVTDSCNLKCKYCGYGEFYGSYDKREEQNLPFEKAKLLIDYLFSLWKDSKVDFYNRAVL
;
A
#
# COMPACT_ATOMS: atom_id res chain seq x y z
N MET A 1 -4.09 8.64 -25.46
CA MET A 1 -4.24 7.97 -24.15
C MET A 1 -5.70 8.03 -23.80
N GLU A 2 -6.33 6.88 -23.60
CA GLU A 2 -7.73 6.80 -23.19
C GLU A 2 -7.77 6.64 -21.66
N PHE A 3 -8.45 7.55 -20.98
CA PHE A 3 -8.59 7.49 -19.53
C PHE A 3 -9.70 6.49 -19.18
N VAL A 4 -9.34 5.38 -18.53
CA VAL A 4 -10.31 4.41 -18.04
C VAL A 4 -11.05 5.00 -16.84
N LYS A 5 -12.39 4.94 -16.86
CA LYS A 5 -13.22 5.37 -15.73
C LYS A 5 -13.02 4.40 -14.56
N LEU A 6 -12.60 4.93 -13.41
CA LEU A 6 -12.52 4.15 -12.18
C LEU A 6 -13.93 3.86 -11.65
N THR A 7 -14.27 2.58 -11.50
CA THR A 7 -15.54 2.12 -10.91
C THR A 7 -15.27 1.28 -9.67
N SER A 8 -16.29 1.13 -8.82
CA SER A 8 -16.19 0.30 -7.60
C SER A 8 -15.81 -1.15 -7.92
N ASP A 9 -16.34 -1.72 -9.01
CA ASP A 9 -15.99 -3.07 -9.44
C ASP A 9 -14.53 -3.17 -9.86
N THR A 10 -14.02 -2.17 -10.60
CA THR A 10 -12.60 -2.12 -10.97
C THR A 10 -11.71 -2.09 -9.73
N ILE A 11 -12.03 -1.25 -8.73
CA ILE A 11 -11.28 -1.18 -7.46
C ILE A 11 -11.31 -2.54 -6.76
N LYS A 12 -12.50 -3.14 -6.62
CA LYS A 12 -12.67 -4.45 -5.97
C LYS A 12 -11.82 -5.52 -6.68
N GLN A 13 -11.84 -5.56 -8.00
CA GLN A 13 -10.99 -6.49 -8.77
C GLN A 13 -9.50 -6.25 -8.53
N GLN A 14 -9.04 -5.00 -8.45
CA GLN A 14 -7.63 -4.72 -8.11
C GLN A 14 -7.27 -5.18 -6.70
N LEU A 15 -8.13 -4.96 -5.70
CA LEU A 15 -7.90 -5.42 -4.33
C LEU A 15 -7.88 -6.96 -4.23
N LEU A 16 -8.72 -7.66 -5.00
CA LEU A 16 -8.70 -9.13 -5.11
C LEU A 16 -7.42 -9.66 -5.76
N ASN A 17 -6.78 -8.86 -6.62
CA ASN A 17 -5.55 -9.20 -7.33
C ASN A 17 -4.29 -8.56 -6.72
N LEU A 18 -4.41 -7.97 -5.53
CA LEU A 18 -3.32 -7.31 -4.84
C LEU A 18 -2.19 -8.30 -4.51
N ARG A 19 -0.96 -7.99 -4.92
CA ARG A 19 0.22 -8.85 -4.74
C ARG A 19 1.10 -8.46 -3.55
N GLN A 20 1.14 -7.17 -3.24
CA GLN A 20 1.99 -6.62 -2.19
C GLN A 20 1.29 -5.45 -1.51
N ILE A 21 1.53 -5.33 -0.21
CA ILE A 21 1.17 -4.17 0.61
C ILE A 21 2.45 -3.72 1.30
N VAL A 22 2.74 -2.44 1.20
CA VAL A 22 3.86 -1.82 1.93
C VAL A 22 3.26 -0.83 2.92
N PHE A 23 3.60 -0.98 4.19
CA PHE A 23 3.23 -0.04 5.23
C PHE A 23 4.43 0.83 5.55
N GLU A 24 4.26 2.13 5.46
CA GLU A 24 5.13 3.07 6.15
C GLU A 24 4.75 3.04 7.64
N VAL A 25 5.52 2.29 8.43
CA VAL A 25 5.21 2.09 9.86
C VAL A 25 5.61 3.29 10.72
N THR A 26 6.53 4.11 10.22
CA THR A 26 6.91 5.39 10.79
C THR A 26 7.58 6.25 9.72
N ASP A 27 7.45 7.56 9.82
CA ASP A 27 8.24 8.52 9.05
C ASP A 27 9.53 8.94 9.77
N SER A 28 9.75 8.43 11.00
CA SER A 28 10.94 8.71 11.81
C SER A 28 12.16 8.00 11.23
N CYS A 29 13.27 8.73 11.13
CA CYS A 29 14.53 8.16 10.65
C CYS A 29 15.70 8.88 11.31
N ASN A 30 16.67 8.10 11.81
CA ASN A 30 17.87 8.60 12.48
C ASN A 30 19.00 8.99 11.51
N LEU A 31 18.73 8.97 10.19
CA LEU A 31 19.69 9.32 9.15
C LEU A 31 19.20 10.54 8.34
N LYS A 32 20.15 11.28 7.77
CA LYS A 32 19.92 12.44 6.88
C LYS A 32 20.54 12.21 5.50
N CYS A 33 20.17 11.11 4.86
CA CYS A 33 20.72 10.71 3.56
C CYS A 33 20.28 11.69 2.46
N LYS A 34 21.23 12.22 1.68
CA LYS A 34 20.96 13.18 0.58
C LYS A 34 20.04 12.61 -0.50
N TYR A 35 20.18 11.31 -0.79
CA TYR A 35 19.44 10.59 -1.83
C TYR A 35 18.15 9.91 -1.32
N CYS A 36 17.79 10.08 -0.04
CA CYS A 36 16.50 9.60 0.44
C CYS A 36 15.38 10.42 -0.20
N GLY A 37 14.17 9.85 -0.38
CA GLY A 37 13.01 10.59 -0.89
C GLY A 37 12.63 11.83 -0.06
N TYR A 38 13.09 11.88 1.20
CA TYR A 38 12.96 13.02 2.13
C TYR A 38 14.25 13.86 2.23
N GLY A 39 15.23 13.61 1.37
CA GLY A 39 16.52 14.29 1.32
C GLY A 39 16.51 15.54 0.44
N GLU A 40 17.64 16.23 0.36
CA GLU A 40 17.77 17.51 -0.36
C GLU A 40 17.59 17.41 -1.88
N PHE A 41 17.69 16.20 -2.46
CA PHE A 41 17.55 16.00 -3.90
C PHE A 41 16.09 15.92 -4.40
N TYR A 42 15.11 15.85 -3.50
CA TYR A 42 13.69 15.74 -3.86
C TYR A 42 12.90 16.89 -3.21
N GLY A 43 11.97 17.50 -3.94
CA GLY A 43 11.26 18.72 -3.50
C GLY A 43 9.80 18.54 -3.10
N SER A 44 9.28 17.32 -3.18
CA SER A 44 7.84 17.03 -3.08
C SER A 44 7.52 15.95 -2.03
N TYR A 45 8.18 16.01 -0.87
CA TYR A 45 7.91 15.10 0.24
C TYR A 45 7.15 15.81 1.35
N ASP A 46 6.25 15.08 2.03
CA ASP A 46 5.62 15.56 3.25
C ASP A 46 6.67 15.67 4.37
N LYS A 47 6.56 16.71 5.20
CA LYS A 47 7.47 16.89 6.33
C LYS A 47 7.37 15.66 7.25
N ARG A 48 8.52 15.18 7.72
CA ARG A 48 8.57 14.17 8.77
C ARG A 48 8.11 14.80 10.08
N GLU A 49 7.08 14.24 10.68
CA GLU A 49 6.46 14.70 11.93
C GLU A 49 6.61 13.67 13.06
N GLU A 50 7.50 12.69 12.88
CA GLU A 50 7.80 11.61 13.84
C GLU A 50 6.57 10.78 14.21
N GLN A 51 5.73 10.56 13.20
CA GLN A 51 4.50 9.78 13.32
C GLN A 51 4.79 8.28 13.23
N ASN A 52 3.96 7.51 13.93
CA ASN A 52 3.95 6.06 13.85
C ASN A 52 2.58 5.61 13.36
N LEU A 53 2.57 4.57 12.51
CA LEU A 53 1.34 3.92 12.09
C LEU A 53 0.73 3.17 13.28
N PRO A 54 -0.49 3.51 13.74
CA PRO A 54 -1.14 2.75 14.79
C PRO A 54 -1.39 1.31 14.31
N PHE A 55 -1.01 0.33 15.14
CA PHE A 55 -1.17 -1.08 14.83
C PHE A 55 -2.60 -1.44 14.40
N GLU A 56 -3.60 -0.90 15.11
CA GLU A 56 -5.01 -1.15 14.81
C GLU A 56 -5.42 -0.71 13.40
N LYS A 57 -4.80 0.34 12.84
CA LYS A 57 -5.08 0.75 11.46
C LYS A 57 -4.53 -0.26 10.45
N ALA A 58 -3.31 -0.74 10.67
CA ALA A 58 -2.71 -1.77 9.82
C ALA A 58 -3.54 -3.07 9.90
N LYS A 59 -3.92 -3.48 11.12
CA LYS A 59 -4.75 -4.65 11.37
C LYS A 59 -6.11 -4.54 10.68
N LEU A 60 -6.80 -3.40 10.81
CA LEU A 60 -8.10 -3.19 10.19
C LEU A 60 -8.05 -3.36 8.67
N LEU A 61 -7.01 -2.83 8.01
CA LEU A 61 -6.83 -3.01 6.57
C LEU A 61 -6.60 -4.49 6.21
N ILE A 62 -5.75 -5.19 6.96
CA ILE A 62 -5.45 -6.60 6.74
C ILE A 62 -6.71 -7.45 6.94
N ASP A 63 -7.48 -7.22 8.01
CA ASP A 63 -8.74 -7.94 8.29
C ASP A 63 -9.75 -7.77 7.15
N TYR A 64 -9.90 -6.53 6.66
CA TYR A 64 -10.76 -6.23 5.51
C TYR A 64 -10.33 -7.00 4.26
N LEU A 65 -9.05 -6.91 3.88
CA LEU A 65 -8.52 -7.59 2.69
C LEU A 65 -8.61 -9.12 2.82
N PHE A 66 -8.32 -9.65 3.99
CA PHE A 66 -8.45 -11.08 4.27
C PHE A 66 -9.90 -11.57 4.11
N SER A 67 -10.87 -10.82 4.64
CA SER A 67 -12.29 -11.14 4.46
C SER A 67 -12.70 -11.12 2.98
N LEU A 68 -12.25 -10.10 2.25
CA LEU A 68 -12.52 -9.93 0.83
C LEU A 68 -11.96 -11.09 -0.01
N TRP A 69 -10.74 -11.55 0.31
CA TRP A 69 -10.08 -12.65 -0.39
C TRP A 69 -10.72 -14.00 -0.08
N LYS A 70 -11.07 -14.25 1.18
CA LYS A 70 -11.74 -15.47 1.63
C LYS A 70 -13.03 -15.73 0.83
N ASP A 71 -13.81 -14.68 0.58
CA ASP A 71 -15.09 -14.80 -0.12
C ASP A 71 -14.94 -14.99 -1.64
N SER A 72 -13.75 -14.69 -2.18
CA SER A 72 -13.53 -14.56 -3.61
C SER A 72 -13.13 -15.84 -4.37
N LYS A 73 -12.92 -16.98 -3.69
CA LYS A 73 -12.37 -18.24 -4.25
C LYS A 73 -11.11 -18.06 -5.12
N VAL A 74 -10.40 -16.95 -4.93
CA VAL A 74 -9.20 -16.62 -5.68
C VAL A 74 -8.08 -17.56 -5.24
N ASP A 75 -7.51 -18.29 -6.18
CA ASP A 75 -6.34 -19.14 -5.94
C ASP A 75 -5.06 -18.29 -5.96
N PHE A 76 -4.59 -17.90 -4.78
CA PHE A 76 -3.39 -17.09 -4.62
C PHE A 76 -2.09 -17.88 -4.89
N TYR A 77 -2.10 -19.20 -4.65
CA TYR A 77 -0.89 -20.04 -4.74
C TYR A 77 -0.55 -20.40 -6.18
N ASN A 78 -1.56 -20.55 -7.04
CA ASN A 78 -1.37 -20.89 -8.45
C ASN A 78 -1.31 -19.67 -9.39
N ARG A 79 -1.18 -18.44 -8.84
CA ARG A 79 -0.87 -17.26 -9.65
C ARG A 79 0.58 -17.31 -10.09
N ALA A 80 0.83 -17.93 -11.24
CA ALA A 80 2.10 -17.82 -11.93
C ALA A 80 2.51 -16.34 -12.00
N VAL A 81 3.71 -16.05 -11.49
CA VAL A 81 4.37 -14.75 -11.70
C VAL A 81 4.78 -14.73 -13.17
N LEU A 82 3.83 -14.34 -14.04
CA LEU A 82 4.14 -13.87 -15.39
C LEU A 82 4.86 -12.53 -15.29
#